data_AF-A0A6J1WTH3-F1
#
_entry.id   AF-A0A6J1WTH3-F1
#
_cell.length_a   1.000
_cell.length_b   1.000
_cell.length_c   1.000
_cell.angle_alpha   90.00
_cell.angle_beta   90.00
_cell.angle_gamma   90.00
#
_symmetry.space_group_name_H-M   'P 1'
#
loop_
_entity.id
_entity.type
_entity.pdbx_description
1 polymer ?
#
loop_
_entity_poly.entity_id
_entity_poly.type
_entity_poly.pdbx_seq_one_letter_code
_entity_poly.pdbx_strand_id
1 'polypeptide(L)'
;MLKTVAWRNRRTFIIGGNGKVYEGAGWLHVGAHTRGYNKKSLGIAFLGNFNNDPLSSSMINALKELLKCGVENGHLTSDYHVVAHRQLIATESPGRKLYNEIRSWPNWMEDVSSIKN
;
A
#
# COMPACT_ATOMS: atom_id res chain seq x y z
N MET A 1 2.34 -10.14 7.49
CA MET A 1 1.38 -9.33 6.70
C MET A 1 2.06 -8.04 6.27
N LEU A 2 2.27 -7.90 4.96
CA LEU A 2 2.85 -6.71 4.36
C LEU A 2 1.84 -5.57 4.30
N LYS A 3 2.26 -4.31 4.44
CA LYS A 3 1.40 -3.14 4.21
C LYS A 3 2.21 -2.07 3.48
N THR A 4 1.74 -1.67 2.31
CA THR A 4 2.06 -0.40 1.65
C THR A 4 0.89 0.54 1.94
N VAL A 5 1.17 1.78 2.30
CA VAL A 5 0.17 2.76 2.73
C VAL A 5 0.14 3.85 1.66
N ALA A 6 -1.00 4.02 0.99
CA ALA A 6 -1.28 5.16 0.09
C ALA A 6 -2.37 6.03 0.74
N TRP A 7 -2.41 7.35 0.54
CA TRP A 7 -3.23 8.29 1.36
C TRP A 7 -4.69 8.55 0.85
N ARG A 8 -5.77 7.91 1.38
CA ARG A 8 -7.03 8.45 2.00
C ARG A 8 -7.95 7.29 2.45
N ASN A 9 -8.79 7.41 3.49
CA ASN A 9 -9.82 6.47 4.02
C ASN A 9 -9.50 4.97 4.20
N ARG A 10 -9.94 4.42 5.33
CA ARG A 10 -9.56 3.14 5.94
C ARG A 10 -9.88 1.89 5.05
N ARG A 11 -9.15 1.70 3.97
CA ARG A 11 -9.50 0.78 2.87
C ARG A 11 -8.39 -0.25 2.76
N THR A 12 -8.70 -1.55 2.74
CA THR A 12 -7.66 -2.57 2.70
C THR A 12 -7.88 -3.54 1.56
N PHE A 13 -6.91 -3.65 0.66
CA PHE A 13 -6.84 -4.72 -0.32
C PHE A 13 -5.68 -5.65 0.00
N ILE A 14 -5.83 -6.91 -0.38
CA ILE A 14 -4.79 -7.92 -0.22
C ILE A 14 -4.48 -8.47 -1.61
N ILE A 15 -3.22 -8.51 -2.01
CA ILE A 15 -2.78 -9.06 -3.30
C ILE A 15 -2.12 -10.40 -3.04
N GLY A 16 -2.67 -11.45 -3.65
CA GLY A 16 -2.12 -12.80 -3.58
C GLY A 16 -0.99 -13.03 -4.57
N GLY A 17 -0.14 -14.03 -4.32
CA GLY A 17 0.93 -14.44 -5.25
C GLY A 17 0.44 -14.84 -6.65
N ASN A 18 -0.85 -15.19 -6.76
CA ASN A 18 -1.55 -15.44 -8.02
C ASN A 18 -1.92 -14.17 -8.80
N GLY A 19 -1.57 -12.98 -8.32
CA GLY A 19 -1.93 -11.70 -8.95
C GLY A 19 -3.39 -11.30 -8.77
N LYS A 20 -4.16 -11.99 -7.92
CA LYS A 20 -5.54 -11.59 -7.62
C LYS A 20 -5.58 -10.57 -6.49
N VAL A 21 -6.47 -9.60 -6.62
CA VAL A 21 -6.78 -8.63 -5.57
C VAL A 21 -8.00 -9.13 -4.79
N TYR A 22 -7.85 -9.22 -3.48
CA TYR A 22 -8.87 -9.61 -2.53
C TYR A 22 -9.31 -8.38 -1.75
N GLU A 23 -10.61 -8.16 -1.69
CA GLU A 23 -11.20 -7.04 -0.96
C GLU A 23 -11.21 -7.34 0.55
N GLY A 24 -10.63 -6.44 1.35
CA GLY A 24 -10.79 -6.42 2.80
C GLY A 24 -11.89 -5.43 3.19
N ALA A 25 -11.53 -4.29 3.79
CA ALA A 25 -12.49 -3.21 4.06
C ALA A 25 -13.01 -2.51 2.79
N GLY A 26 -12.46 -2.82 1.62
CA GLY A 26 -12.94 -2.28 0.35
C GLY A 26 -12.72 -0.78 0.19
N TRP A 27 -13.42 -0.18 -0.77
CA TRP A 27 -13.28 1.23 -1.11
C TRP A 27 -14.08 2.21 -0.24
N LEU A 28 -15.14 1.73 0.42
CA LEU A 28 -16.15 2.60 1.04
C LEU A 28 -16.14 2.55 2.57
N HIS A 29 -15.51 1.53 3.17
CA HIS A 29 -15.50 1.35 4.61
C HIS A 29 -14.15 1.66 5.23
N VAL A 30 -14.14 1.53 6.55
CA VAL A 30 -13.10 2.04 7.41
C VAL A 30 -12.45 0.89 8.25
N GLY A 31 -11.50 0.11 7.68
CA GLY A 31 -10.55 -0.84 8.30
C GLY A 31 -9.24 -0.31 8.96
N ALA A 32 -8.60 -1.11 9.83
CA ALA A 32 -7.57 -0.67 10.79
C ALA A 32 -6.13 -1.11 10.45
N HIS A 33 -5.51 -0.51 9.44
CA HIS A 33 -4.18 -0.92 8.97
C HIS A 33 -3.00 -0.15 9.58
N THR A 34 -3.10 1.16 9.82
CA THR A 34 -2.04 2.00 10.41
C THR A 34 -2.62 3.04 11.39
N ARG A 35 -2.29 2.93 12.68
CA ARG A 35 -2.77 3.85 13.73
C ARG A 35 -2.40 5.30 13.37
N GLY A 36 -3.38 6.21 13.39
CA GLY A 36 -3.22 7.63 13.01
C GLY A 36 -3.52 7.96 11.54
N TYR A 37 -3.36 7.01 10.62
CA TYR A 37 -3.50 7.22 9.16
C TYR A 37 -4.70 6.53 8.55
N ASN A 38 -5.32 5.65 9.31
CA ASN A 38 -6.53 4.92 9.01
C ASN A 38 -7.56 5.75 8.23
N LYS A 39 -8.00 6.92 8.70
CA LYS A 39 -9.03 7.73 8.00
C LYS A 39 -8.52 8.43 6.74
N LYS A 40 -7.22 8.37 6.48
CA LYS A 40 -6.57 9.07 5.37
C LYS A 40 -5.58 8.16 4.64
N SER A 41 -5.80 6.83 4.59
CA SER A 41 -5.00 5.93 3.73
C SER A 41 -5.70 4.67 3.22
N LEU A 42 -5.49 4.33 1.95
CA LEU A 42 -5.65 3.01 1.36
C LEU A 42 -4.46 2.13 1.76
N GLY A 43 -4.70 1.13 2.59
CA GLY A 43 -3.75 0.09 2.92
C GLY A 43 -3.77 -1.02 1.86
N ILE A 44 -2.61 -1.42 1.36
CA ILE A 44 -2.51 -2.56 0.46
C ILE A 44 -1.53 -3.55 1.05
N ALA A 45 -1.99 -4.77 1.24
CA ALA A 45 -1.19 -5.86 1.74
C ALA A 45 -0.86 -6.86 0.64
N PHE A 46 0.28 -7.53 0.79
CA PHE A 46 0.68 -8.62 -0.08
C PHE A 46 0.78 -9.90 0.75
N LEU A 47 0.25 -11.00 0.23
CA LEU A 47 0.39 -12.33 0.85
C LEU A 47 1.79 -12.85 0.56
N GLY A 48 2.61 -12.97 1.61
CA GLY A 48 3.97 -13.48 1.53
C GLY A 48 4.93 -12.79 2.51
N ASN A 49 6.21 -13.14 2.41
CA ASN A 49 7.30 -12.53 3.16
C ASN A 49 8.36 -11.97 2.21
N PHE A 50 8.42 -10.65 2.12
CA PHE A 50 9.26 -9.95 1.14
C PHE A 50 10.51 -9.33 1.77
N ASN A 51 10.97 -9.92 2.88
CA ASN A 51 12.32 -9.66 3.37
C ASN A 51 13.37 -10.28 2.43
N ASN A 52 13.11 -11.51 1.97
CA ASN A 52 14.06 -12.28 1.15
C ASN A 52 13.55 -12.53 -0.27
N ASP A 53 12.23 -12.59 -0.48
CA ASP A 53 11.63 -12.84 -1.79
C ASP A 53 11.16 -11.53 -2.45
N PRO A 54 11.36 -11.35 -3.76
CA PRO A 54 10.80 -10.21 -4.48
C PRO A 54 9.29 -10.40 -4.69
N LEU A 55 8.57 -9.30 -4.97
CA LEU A 55 7.22 -9.41 -5.52
C LEU A 55 7.29 -10.07 -6.91
N SER A 56 6.32 -10.91 -7.23
CA SER A 56 6.13 -11.37 -8.60
C SER A 56 5.62 -10.23 -9.49
N SER A 57 5.90 -10.31 -10.79
CA SER A 57 5.36 -9.39 -11.79
C SER A 57 3.83 -9.35 -11.79
N SER A 58 3.17 -10.49 -11.54
CA SER A 58 1.71 -10.58 -11.43
C SER A 58 1.17 -9.73 -10.27
N MET A 59 1.83 -9.72 -9.12
CA MET A 59 1.43 -8.91 -7.97
C MET A 59 1.66 -7.42 -8.21
N ILE A 60 2.76 -7.06 -8.89
CA ILE A 60 3.06 -5.67 -9.26
C ILE A 60 2.00 -5.15 -10.25
N ASN A 61 1.63 -5.94 -11.26
CA ASN A 61 0.61 -5.56 -12.23
C ASN A 61 -0.76 -5.39 -11.56
N ALA A 62 -1.16 -6.33 -10.71
CA ALA A 62 -2.40 -6.25 -9.96
C ALA A 62 -2.48 -4.98 -9.10
N LEU A 63 -1.36 -4.58 -8.48
CA LEU A 63 -1.29 -3.33 -7.73
C LEU A 63 -1.46 -2.11 -8.64
N LYS A 64 -0.75 -2.06 -9.77
CA LYS A 64 -0.84 -0.93 -10.71
C LYS A 64 -2.26 -0.76 -11.23
N GLU A 65 -2.92 -1.85 -11.59
CA GLU A 65 -4.32 -1.86 -12.03
C GLU A 65 -5.27 -1.40 -10.91
N LEU A 66 -5.06 -1.86 -9.68
CA LEU A 66 -5.85 -1.43 -8.53
C LEU A 66 -5.72 0.08 -8.27
N LEU A 67 -4.50 0.62 -8.31
CA LEU A 67 -4.25 2.05 -8.13
C LEU A 67 -4.87 2.88 -9.25
N LYS A 68 -4.71 2.44 -10.51
CA LYS A 68 -5.32 3.07 -11.67
C LYS A 68 -6.85 3.11 -11.55
N CYS A 69 -7.47 1.97 -11.24
CA CYS A 69 -8.90 1.86 -11.03
C CYS A 69 -9.38 2.78 -9.89
N GLY A 70 -8.63 2.86 -8.79
CA GLY A 70 -8.95 3.77 -7.70
C GLY A 70 -8.88 5.24 -8.11
N VAL A 71 -7.96 5.65 -8.99
CA VAL A 71 -7.92 7.02 -9.53
C VAL A 71 -9.10 7.28 -10.46
N GLU A 72 -9.35 6.37 -11.42
CA GLU A 72 -10.43 6.51 -12.41
C GLU A 72 -11.82 6.59 -11.76
N ASN A 73 -12.03 5.87 -10.66
CA ASN A 73 -13.29 5.87 -9.92
C ASN A 73 -13.34 6.93 -8.79
N GLY A 74 -12.36 7.83 -8.71
CA GLY A 74 -12.34 8.92 -7.72
C GLY A 74 -12.10 8.46 -6.26
N HIS A 75 -11.64 7.24 -6.06
CA HIS A 75 -11.27 6.72 -4.74
C HIS A 75 -9.86 7.15 -4.29
N LEU A 76 -8.95 7.37 -5.24
CA LEU A 76 -7.60 7.91 -5.06
C LEU A 76 -7.49 9.23 -5.83
N THR A 77 -6.76 10.19 -5.29
CA THR A 77 -6.37 11.37 -6.06
C THR A 77 -5.26 10.97 -7.04
N SER A 78 -5.14 11.66 -8.18
CA SER A 78 -4.10 11.37 -9.17
C SER A 78 -2.67 11.65 -8.66
N ASP A 79 -2.54 12.50 -7.64
CA ASP A 79 -1.31 12.91 -6.97
C ASP A 79 -1.01 12.11 -5.68
N TYR A 80 -1.55 10.90 -5.56
CA TYR A 80 -1.32 10.07 -4.38
C TYR A 80 0.17 9.77 -4.16
N HIS A 81 0.56 9.69 -2.89
CA HIS A 81 1.89 9.22 -2.48
C HIS A 81 1.87 7.77 -2.02
N VAL A 82 2.99 7.09 -2.24
CA VAL A 82 3.27 5.73 -1.77
C VAL A 82 4.25 5.82 -0.62
N VAL A 83 3.88 5.23 0.53
CA VAL A 83 4.77 5.08 1.68
C VAL A 83 4.73 3.66 2.21
N ALA A 84 5.85 3.24 2.80
CA ALA A 84 5.99 1.95 3.43
C ALA A 84 5.45 1.97 4.87
N HIS A 85 4.88 0.86 5.35
CA HIS A 85 4.37 0.78 6.72
C HIS A 85 5.45 1.09 7.78
N ARG A 86 6.71 0.66 7.54
CA ARG A 86 7.88 0.97 8.38
C ARG A 86 8.23 2.45 8.47
N GLN A 87 7.83 3.28 7.51
CA GLN A 87 8.07 4.73 7.61
C GLN A 87 7.15 5.37 8.66
N LEU A 88 5.97 4.78 8.90
CA LEU A 88 4.93 5.36 9.74
C LEU A 88 4.93 4.81 11.17
N ILE A 89 5.27 3.54 11.35
CA ILE A 89 5.35 2.88 12.67
C ILE A 89 6.57 1.96 12.75
N ALA A 90 7.00 1.62 13.97
CA ALA A 90 8.10 0.68 14.19
C ALA A 90 7.68 -0.76 13.80
N THR A 91 7.94 -1.14 12.56
CA THR A 91 7.62 -2.47 12.00
C THR A 91 8.60 -2.83 10.89
N GLU A 92 8.82 -4.12 10.66
CA GLU A 92 9.59 -4.58 9.49
C GLU A 92 8.79 -4.54 8.19
N SER A 93 7.46 -4.44 8.25
CA SER A 93 6.62 -4.36 7.06
C SER A 93 6.97 -3.12 6.22
N PRO A 94 7.14 -3.20 4.88
CA PRO A 94 6.72 -4.26 3.98
C PRO A 94 7.83 -5.26 3.60
N GLY A 95 8.83 -5.46 4.46
CA GLY A 95 9.98 -6.31 4.14
C GLY A 95 11.01 -5.62 3.25
N ARG A 96 12.26 -6.04 3.34
CA ARG A 96 13.41 -5.35 2.73
C ARG A 96 13.34 -5.28 1.20
N LYS A 97 13.07 -6.38 0.50
CA LYS A 97 13.02 -6.38 -0.97
C LYS A 97 11.87 -5.53 -1.49
N LEU A 98 10.67 -5.65 -0.91
CA LEU A 98 9.57 -4.80 -1.34
C LEU A 98 9.83 -3.32 -1.01
N TYR A 99 10.42 -3.02 0.16
CA TYR A 99 10.76 -1.65 0.49
C TYR A 99 11.69 -1.02 -0.56
N ASN A 100 12.71 -1.75 -1.02
CA ASN A 100 13.60 -1.25 -2.06
C ASN A 100 12.91 -1.08 -3.42
N GLU A 101 12.01 -2.00 -3.77
CA GLU A 101 11.23 -1.92 -5.00
C GLU A 101 10.35 -0.66 -5.04
N ILE A 102 9.52 -0.42 -4.01
CA ILE A 102 8.58 0.71 -4.00
C ILE A 102 9.28 2.08 -3.90
N ARG A 103 10.52 2.13 -3.40
CA ARG A 103 11.34 3.36 -3.38
C ARG A 103 11.71 3.85 -4.78
N SER A 104 11.73 2.95 -5.76
CA SER A 104 12.03 3.32 -7.15
C SER A 104 10.83 3.92 -7.88
N TRP A 105 9.64 3.90 -7.27
CA TRP A 105 8.42 4.34 -7.94
C TRP A 105 8.30 5.86 -7.94
N PRO A 106 7.67 6.44 -8.99
CA PRO A 106 7.60 7.89 -9.16
C PRO A 106 6.84 8.60 -8.03
N ASN A 107 5.88 7.91 -7.41
CA ASN A 107 5.03 8.48 -6.37
C ASN A 107 5.54 8.19 -4.95
N TRP A 108 6.78 7.68 -4.82
CA TRP A 108 7.41 7.41 -3.55
C TRP A 108 7.63 8.70 -2.75
N MET A 109 7.26 8.68 -1.47
CA MET A 109 7.54 9.76 -0.54
C MET A 109 8.58 9.31 0.49
N GLU A 110 9.81 9.81 0.36
CA GLU A 110 10.92 9.47 1.25
C GLU A 110 10.75 10.08 2.64
N ASP A 111 10.51 11.40 2.69
CA ASP A 111 10.24 12.11 3.95
C ASP A 111 8.74 12.12 4.25
N VAL A 112 8.40 11.51 5.39
CA VAL A 112 7.03 11.39 5.89
C VAL A 112 6.78 12.31 7.09
N SER A 113 7.70 13.22 7.42
CA SER A 113 7.57 14.17 8.54
C SER A 113 6.29 15.00 8.46
N SER A 114 5.94 15.47 7.26
CA SER A 114 4.75 16.28 6.97
C SER A 114 3.42 15.54 7.18
N ILE A 115 3.45 14.20 7.15
CA ILE A 115 2.28 13.35 7.32
C ILE A 115 2.27 12.64 8.68
N LYS A 116 3.39 12.68 9.42
CA LYS A 116 3.51 12.16 10.78
C LYS A 116 2.76 13.07 11.76
N ASN A 117 1.78 12.48 12.44
CA ASN A 117 1.17 13.09 13.63
C ASN A 117 2.17 13.18 14.77
#